data_AF-A0A2M9CJA8-F1
#
_entry.id   AF-A0A2M9CJA8-F1
#
_cell.length_a   1.000
_cell.length_b   1.000
_cell.length_c   1.000
_cell.angle_alpha   90.00
_cell.angle_beta   90.00
_cell.angle_gamma   90.00
#
_symmetry.space_group_name_H-M   'P 1'
#
loop_
_entity.id
_entity.type
_entity.pdbx_description
1 polymer ?
#
loop_
_entity_poly.entity_id
_entity_poly.type
_entity_poly.pdbx_seq_one_letter_code
_entity_poly.pdbx_strand_id
1 'polypeptide(L)' 'MQIGTRWAVGGEPPARLPEAVVEAVRGVEAELADADTSRWRWTLTWLENRPVVELDDGTVIRVGRDGTVTVAHDEL' A
#
# COMPACT_ATOMS: atom_id res chain seq x y z
N MET A 1 -15.39 10.50 -11.80
CA MET A 1 -14.31 10.84 -10.86
C MET A 1 -14.13 9.65 -9.93
N GLN A 2 -13.13 8.79 -10.17
CA GLN A 2 -12.91 7.62 -9.32
C GLN A 2 -11.89 8.02 -8.24
N ILE A 3 -12.40 8.33 -7.05
CA ILE A 3 -11.60 8.59 -5.86
C ILE A 3 -10.80 7.32 -5.54
N GLY A 4 -9.46 7.45 -5.44
CA GLY A 4 -8.59 6.38 -4.95
C GLY A 4 -9.09 5.85 -3.61
N THR A 5 -9.01 4.54 -3.42
CA THR A 5 -9.52 3.93 -2.18
C THR A 5 -8.51 4.17 -1.09
N ARG A 6 -8.95 4.71 0.06
CA ARG A 6 -8.10 4.93 1.22
C ARG A 6 -8.60 4.10 2.40
N TRP A 7 -7.69 3.49 3.15
CA TRP A 7 -8.00 2.73 4.36
C TRP A 7 -6.96 3.01 5.45
N ALA A 8 -7.27 2.67 6.70
CA ALA A 8 -6.33 2.83 7.80
C ALA A 8 -5.33 1.66 7.83
N VAL A 9 -4.14 1.90 8.38
CA VAL A 9 -3.20 0.82 8.74
C VAL A 9 -3.89 -0.16 9.70
N GLY A 10 -3.72 -1.46 9.46
CA GLY A 10 -4.40 -2.55 10.16
C GLY A 10 -5.86 -2.76 9.77
N GLY A 11 -6.38 -1.97 8.82
CA GLY A 11 -7.74 -2.09 8.29
C GLY A 11 -7.87 -3.15 7.18
N GLU A 12 -9.09 -3.36 6.69
CA GLU A 12 -9.36 -4.26 5.57
C GLU A 12 -8.88 -3.65 4.23
N PRO A 13 -7.91 -4.28 3.54
CA PRO A 13 -7.51 -3.84 2.22
C PRO A 13 -8.63 -4.13 1.19
N PRO A 14 -8.80 -3.28 0.16
CA PRO A 14 -9.88 -3.45 -0.80
C PRO A 14 -9.72 -4.74 -1.62
N ALA A 15 -10.81 -5.50 -1.78
CA ALA A 15 -10.85 -6.83 -2.43
C ALA A 15 -10.36 -6.87 -3.90
N ARG A 16 -10.20 -5.71 -4.55
CA ARG A 16 -9.62 -5.57 -5.89
C ARG A 16 -8.09 -5.64 -5.90
N LEU A 17 -7.44 -5.62 -4.74
CA LEU A 17 -5.99 -5.73 -4.64
C LEU A 17 -5.55 -7.17 -4.90
N PRO A 18 -4.47 -7.38 -5.67
CA PRO A 18 -3.83 -8.68 -5.78
C PRO A 18 -3.34 -9.16 -4.40
N GLU A 19 -3.40 -10.46 -4.17
CA GLU A 19 -2.96 -11.09 -2.91
C GLU A 19 -1.51 -10.71 -2.57
N ALA A 20 -0.60 -10.73 -3.56
CA ALA A 20 0.79 -10.35 -3.35
C ALA A 20 0.97 -8.90 -2.84
N VAL A 21 0.07 -7.98 -3.22
CA VAL A 21 0.09 -6.60 -2.70
C VAL A 21 -0.47 -6.55 -1.28
N VAL A 22 -1.49 -7.34 -0.97
CA VAL A 22 -2.03 -7.48 0.39
C VAL A 22 -0.97 -8.05 1.33
N GLU A 23 -0.21 -9.06 0.90
CA GLU A 23 0.90 -9.61 1.67
C GLU A 23 1.98 -8.56 1.93
N ALA A 24 2.35 -7.78 0.92
CA ALA A 24 3.32 -6.69 1.08
C ALA A 24 2.81 -5.59 2.05
N VAL A 25 1.53 -5.22 1.97
CA VAL A 25 0.90 -4.29 2.92
C VAL A 25 1.04 -4.84 4.34
N ARG A 26 0.63 -6.08 4.58
CA ARG A 26 0.73 -6.71 5.91
C ARG A 26 2.18 -6.82 6.39
N GLY A 27 3.12 -7.07 5.49
CA GLY A 27 4.55 -7.06 5.80
C GLY A 27 5.01 -5.71 6.32
N VAL A 28 4.66 -4.62 5.62
CA VAL A 28 4.96 -3.26 6.09
C VAL A 28 4.27 -2.96 7.43
N GLU A 29 3.00 -3.34 7.59
CA GLU A 29 2.27 -3.13 8.84
C GLU A 29 2.91 -3.88 10.03
N ALA A 30 3.52 -5.05 9.78
CA ALA A 30 4.25 -5.79 10.80
C ALA A 30 5.55 -5.08 11.23
N GLU A 31 6.28 -4.48 10.28
CA GLU A 31 7.47 -3.67 10.59
C GLU A 31 7.11 -2.41 11.40
N LEU A 32 5.89 -1.88 11.18
CA LEU A 32 5.36 -0.70 11.86
C LEU A 32 4.67 -1.01 13.19
N ALA A 33 4.70 -2.25 13.67
CA ALA A 33 4.01 -2.66 14.90
C ALA A 33 4.46 -1.87 16.15
N ASP A 34 5.67 -1.31 16.15
CA ASP A 34 6.21 -0.48 17.25
C ASP A 34 5.94 1.03 17.06
N ALA A 35 5.41 1.44 15.90
CA ALA A 35 5.16 2.84 15.54
C ALA A 35 3.69 3.25 15.78
N ASP A 36 3.44 4.53 16.08
CA ASP A 36 2.09 5.07 16.17
C ASP A 36 1.49 5.28 14.77
N THR A 37 0.89 4.22 14.24
CA THR A 37 0.23 4.22 12.92
C THR A 37 -1.26 4.58 12.99
N SER A 38 -1.75 5.03 14.14
CA SER A 38 -3.17 5.33 14.39
C SER A 38 -3.76 6.36 13.41
N ARG A 39 -2.91 7.26 12.89
CA ARG A 39 -3.30 8.29 11.92
C ARG A 39 -2.95 7.92 10.48
N TRP A 40 -2.17 6.86 10.29
CA TRP A 40 -1.62 6.51 9.00
C TRP A 40 -2.69 5.89 8.11
N ARG A 41 -2.62 6.23 6.83
CA ARG A 41 -3.60 5.84 5.83
C ARG A 41 -2.86 5.26 4.64
N TRP A 42 -3.36 4.13 4.17
CA TRP A 42 -3.03 3.61 2.86
C TRP A 42 -3.88 4.30 1.80
N THR A 43 -3.27 4.63 0.67
CA THR A 43 -3.91 5.22 -0.50
C THR A 43 -3.66 4.33 -1.70
N LEU A 44 -4.73 3.81 -2.31
CA LEU A 44 -4.66 3.01 -3.53
C LEU A 44 -4.97 3.86 -4.75
N THR A 45 -3.98 3.92 -5.63
CA THR A 45 -4.02 4.53 -6.95
C THR A 45 -3.82 3.44 -8.02
N TRP A 46 -4.32 3.67 -9.23
CA TRP A 46 -4.11 2.78 -10.36
C TRP A 46 -3.28 3.51 -11.42
N LEU A 47 -2.07 3.02 -11.69
CA LEU A 47 -1.19 3.54 -12.73
C LEU A 47 -1.04 2.48 -13.81
N GLU A 48 -1.48 2.79 -15.04
CA GLU A 48 -1.38 1.87 -16.18
C GLU A 48 -1.98 0.47 -15.90
N ASN A 49 -3.17 0.43 -15.28
CA ASN A 49 -3.85 -0.80 -14.86
C ASN A 49 -3.15 -1.58 -13.72
N ARG A 50 -2.15 -0.97 -13.07
CA ARG A 50 -1.44 -1.58 -11.94
C ARG A 50 -1.76 -0.87 -10.64
N PRO A 51 -1.97 -1.62 -9.54
CA PRO A 51 -2.20 -1.02 -8.24
C PRO A 51 -0.89 -0.43 -7.70
N VAL A 52 -0.98 0.78 -7.20
CA VAL A 52 0.07 1.47 -6.45
C VAL A 52 -0.54 1.87 -5.11
N VAL A 53 0.07 1.39 -4.02
CA VAL A 53 -0.39 1.60 -2.66
C VAL A 53 0.64 2.44 -1.93
N GLU A 54 0.23 3.61 -1.49
CA GLU A 54 1.10 4.59 -0.83
C GLU A 54 0.66 4.76 0.62
N LEU A 55 1.62 4.77 1.54
CA LEU A 55 1.44 5.02 2.96
C LEU A 55 1.80 6.47 3.26
N ASP A 56 1.13 7.04 4.27
CA ASP A 56 1.38 8.42 4.75
C ASP A 56 2.85 8.70 5.15
N ASP A 57 3.57 7.64 5.55
CA ASP A 57 4.99 7.67 5.92
C ASP A 57 5.96 7.79 4.72
N GLY A 58 5.48 7.66 3.48
CA GLY A 58 6.31 7.66 2.27
C GLY A 58 6.61 6.25 1.73
N THR A 59 6.13 5.20 2.40
CA THR A 59 6.22 3.83 1.89
C THR A 59 5.30 3.63 0.67
N VAL A 60 5.85 3.15 -0.44
CA VAL A 60 5.16 2.90 -1.71
C VAL A 60 5.31 1.44 -2.13
N ILE A 61 4.19 0.74 -2.25
CA ILE A 61 4.08 -0.62 -2.76
C ILE A 61 3.54 -0.57 -4.19
N ARG A 62 4.30 -1.09 -5.14
CA ARG A 62 3.94 -1.07 -6.56
C ARG A 62 4.17 -2.43 -7.20
N VAL A 63 3.39 -2.74 -8.24
CA VAL A 63 3.54 -3.96 -9.02
C VAL A 63 4.31 -3.65 -10.30
N GLY A 64 5.45 -4.33 -10.49
CA GLY A 64 6.25 -4.27 -11.71
C GLY A 64 5.54 -4.90 -12.91
N ARG A 65 6.10 -4.72 -14.11
CA ARG A 65 5.52 -5.28 -15.34
C ARG A 65 5.47 -6.81 -15.33
N ASP A 66 6.43 -7.42 -14.65
CA ASP A 66 6.57 -8.86 -14.50
C ASP A 66 5.69 -9.46 -13.39
N GLY A 67 4.86 -8.63 -12.74
CA GLY A 67 4.04 -9.04 -11.60
C GLY A 67 4.76 -9.00 -10.25
N THR A 68 6.05 -8.68 -10.23
CA THR A 68 6.84 -8.53 -9.00
C THR A 68 6.32 -7.37 -8.16
N VAL A 69 5.97 -7.64 -6.91
CA VAL A 69 5.64 -6.59 -5.94
C VAL A 69 6.92 -6.02 -5.36
N THR A 70 7.04 -4.70 -5.33
CA THR A 70 8.20 -4.00 -4.77
C THR A 70 7.71 -2.97 -3.77
N VAL A 71 8.34 -2.98 -2.60
CA VAL A 71 8.16 -1.99 -1.54
C VAL A 71 9.36 -1.06 -1.59
N ALA A 72 9.11 0.24 -1.72
CA ALA A 72 10.13 1.28 -1.70
C ALA A 72 9.70 2.36 -0.70
N HIS A 73 10.64 3.01 -0.05
CA HIS A 73 10.38 4.21 0.75
C HIS A 73 10.83 5.42 -0.07
N ASP A 74 9.93 6.33 -0.40
CA ASP A 74 10.26 7.57 -1.11
C ASP A 74 10.73 8.60 -0.07
N GLU A 75 12.00 8.56 0.28
CA GLU A 75 12.64 9.58 1.11
C GLU A 75 13.06 10.75 0.20
N LEU A 76 12.20 11.78 0.14
CA LEU A 76 12.45 13.05 -0.58
C LEU A 76 13.63 13.84 0.00
#